data_AF-A0AA35IZC6-F1
#
_entry.id   AF-A0AA35IZC6-F1
#
_cell.length_a   1.000
_cell.length_b   1.000
_cell.length_c   1.000
_cell.angle_alpha   90.00
_cell.angle_beta   90.00
_cell.angle_gamma   90.00
#
_symmetry.space_group_name_H-M   'P 1'
#
loop_
_entity.id
_entity.type
_entity.pdbx_description
1 polymer ?
#
loop_
_entity_poly.entity_id
_entity_poly.type
_entity_poly.pdbx_seq_one_letter_code
_entity_poly.pdbx_strand_id
1 'polypeptide(L)'
;MKKSEINSEEVRLSTILNVPAPQRFIVLVVLSFWIWTWILRFFSHSNLDISQVILTRVPHDIRPGYTLQQLHRTARNFALKITKIIIPFHFATVLLFEYKNVTEGPFGNIVYIVYFLPLIQSAVIFWFLLKECQIIKYCTRRCLLIESSPRCLRNTYILLSDTLTSFAKPLIDFTLFSSLIFKEPSTHFDLFVALFPVLVRLLQCLREYRVLSDTTLLFNALKYSCNIPILFCTWQSRLYEEPIDKERLHHVQRWFMLLNSCYSLFWDVRMDWSLDSLTSLRSRSKSAVTLKKKFYHSAIVVDFVLRFWWLWVYLIQNLESVATSSDCLFFQGEMQYLEVIRRGIWIIFKLDAEYYIKFASK
;
A
#
# COMPACT_ATOMS: atom_id res chain seq x y z
N MET A 1 -46.17 -6.20 -3.59
CA MET A 1 -45.48 -5.78 -2.35
C MET A 1 -44.18 -6.54 -2.09
N LYS A 2 -44.11 -7.88 -2.11
CA LYS A 2 -42.82 -8.59 -1.90
C LYS A 2 -41.70 -8.32 -2.93
N LYS A 3 -42.03 -8.03 -4.20
CA LYS A 3 -41.04 -7.83 -5.28
C LYS A 3 -40.38 -6.44 -5.27
N SER A 4 -40.99 -5.44 -4.63
CA SER A 4 -40.43 -4.09 -4.48
C SER A 4 -39.52 -3.97 -3.25
N GLU A 5 -39.78 -4.75 -2.21
CA GLU A 5 -38.93 -4.79 -1.00
C GLU A 5 -37.59 -5.49 -1.26
N ILE A 6 -37.59 -6.61 -2.00
CA ILE A 6 -36.36 -7.35 -2.38
C ILE A 6 -35.40 -6.47 -3.21
N ASN A 7 -35.93 -5.70 -4.17
CA ASN A 7 -35.14 -4.74 -4.95
C ASN A 7 -34.57 -3.61 -4.09
N SER A 8 -35.27 -3.19 -3.04
CA SER A 8 -34.81 -2.12 -2.15
C SER A 8 -33.74 -2.58 -1.15
N GLU A 9 -33.77 -3.85 -0.75
CA GLU A 9 -32.74 -4.47 0.11
C GLU A 9 -31.48 -4.83 -0.68
N GLU A 10 -31.60 -5.41 -1.89
CA GLU A 10 -30.44 -5.68 -2.76
C GLU A 10 -29.73 -4.39 -3.18
N VAL A 11 -30.49 -3.34 -3.53
CA VAL A 11 -29.92 -2.02 -3.80
C VAL A 11 -29.23 -1.49 -2.54
N ARG A 12 -29.86 -1.47 -1.36
CA ARG A 12 -29.20 -1.02 -0.12
C ARG A 12 -27.94 -1.81 0.23
N LEU A 13 -27.93 -3.14 0.06
CA LEU A 13 -26.75 -3.96 0.34
C LEU A 13 -25.62 -3.65 -0.65
N SER A 14 -25.94 -3.52 -1.94
CA SER A 14 -24.96 -3.14 -2.98
C SER A 14 -24.38 -1.73 -2.73
N THR A 15 -25.18 -0.82 -2.19
CA THR A 15 -24.79 0.55 -1.82
C THR A 15 -23.92 0.58 -0.55
N ILE A 16 -24.21 -0.24 0.46
CA ILE A 16 -23.38 -0.34 1.69
C ILE A 16 -21.99 -0.91 1.40
N LEU A 17 -21.89 -1.81 0.42
CA LEU A 17 -20.62 -2.41 -0.01
C LEU A 17 -19.77 -1.46 -0.88
N ASN A 18 -20.38 -0.45 -1.53
CA ASN A 18 -19.67 0.46 -2.40
C ASN A 18 -19.07 1.65 -1.62
N VAL A 19 -17.95 1.42 -0.95
CA VAL A 19 -17.25 2.47 -0.20
C VAL A 19 -16.76 3.57 -1.15
N PRO A 20 -17.15 4.85 -0.94
CA PRO A 20 -16.67 5.97 -1.74
C PRO A 20 -15.14 6.03 -1.76
N ALA A 21 -14.54 6.37 -2.90
CA ALA A 21 -13.08 6.41 -3.08
C ALA A 21 -12.28 7.11 -1.94
N PRO A 22 -12.66 8.32 -1.45
CA PRO A 22 -11.94 8.94 -0.33
C PRO A 22 -12.12 8.21 1.00
N GLN A 23 -13.26 7.56 1.21
CA GLN A 23 -13.54 6.74 2.39
C GLN A 23 -12.80 5.40 2.33
N ARG A 24 -12.54 4.89 1.13
CA ARG A 24 -11.70 3.71 0.90
C ARG A 24 -10.29 3.92 1.41
N PHE A 25 -9.69 5.08 1.15
CA PHE A 25 -8.39 5.44 1.73
C PHE A 25 -8.40 5.33 3.27
N ILE A 26 -9.44 5.86 3.93
CA ILE A 26 -9.58 5.78 5.39
C ILE A 26 -9.65 4.32 5.87
N VAL A 27 -10.49 3.50 5.23
CA VAL A 27 -10.62 2.08 5.56
C VAL A 27 -9.29 1.34 5.37
N LEU A 28 -8.57 1.61 4.28
CA LEU A 28 -7.27 0.99 4.01
C LEU A 28 -6.20 1.38 5.04
N VAL A 29 -6.19 2.64 5.51
CA VAL A 29 -5.28 3.06 6.58
C VAL A 29 -5.61 2.31 7.87
N VAL A 30 -6.89 2.21 8.25
CA VAL A 30 -7.31 1.44 9.44
C VAL A 30 -6.96 -0.04 9.30
N LEU A 31 -7.20 -0.63 8.12
CA LEU A 31 -6.83 -2.00 7.79
C LEU A 31 -5.32 -2.23 7.93
N SER A 32 -4.49 -1.28 7.53
CA SER A 32 -3.03 -1.39 7.66
C SER A 32 -2.56 -1.51 9.13
N PHE A 33 -3.23 -0.83 10.06
CA PHE A 33 -2.94 -0.95 11.50
C PHE A 33 -3.30 -2.35 12.03
N TRP A 34 -4.40 -2.92 11.53
CA TRP A 34 -4.79 -4.30 11.87
C TRP A 34 -3.86 -5.34 11.26
N ILE A 35 -3.48 -5.18 9.99
CA ILE A 35 -2.49 -6.03 9.33
C ILE A 35 -1.19 -6.01 10.12
N TRP A 36 -0.69 -4.83 10.52
CA TRP A 36 0.50 -4.73 11.35
C TRP A 36 0.35 -5.48 12.69
N THR A 37 -0.80 -5.34 13.35
CA THR A 37 -1.11 -6.09 14.57
C THR A 37 -1.10 -7.60 14.34
N TRP A 38 -1.66 -8.07 13.22
CA TRP A 38 -1.67 -9.48 12.85
C TRP A 38 -0.29 -10.03 12.52
N ILE A 39 0.56 -9.24 11.84
CA ILE A 39 1.95 -9.60 11.57
C ILE A 39 2.71 -9.82 12.89
N LEU A 40 2.59 -8.89 13.85
CA LEU A 40 3.22 -9.03 15.16
C LEU A 40 2.70 -10.26 15.92
N ARG A 41 1.38 -10.52 15.85
CA ARG A 41 0.78 -11.72 16.42
C ARG A 41 1.34 -12.99 15.77
N PHE A 42 1.44 -13.03 14.44
CA PHE A 42 1.95 -14.16 13.69
C PHE A 42 3.37 -14.54 14.12
N PHE A 43 4.25 -13.56 14.25
CA PHE A 43 5.62 -13.79 14.73
C PHE A 43 5.68 -14.22 16.19
N SER A 44 4.80 -13.68 17.03
CA SER A 44 4.67 -14.12 18.43
C SER A 44 4.27 -15.59 18.53
N HIS A 45 3.34 -16.07 17.68
CA HIS A 45 2.96 -17.48 17.63
C HIS A 45 4.04 -18.37 17.01
N SER A 46 4.89 -17.81 16.14
CA SER A 46 5.98 -18.53 15.48
C SER A 46 7.27 -18.55 16.32
N ASN A 47 7.27 -17.97 17.53
CA ASN A 47 8.44 -17.83 18.41
C ASN A 47 9.64 -17.12 17.75
N LEU A 48 9.38 -16.18 16.84
CA LEU A 48 10.39 -15.39 16.16
C LEU A 48 10.38 -13.95 16.70
N ASP A 49 11.39 -13.57 17.47
CA ASP A 49 11.45 -12.25 18.11
C ASP A 49 11.91 -11.15 17.14
N ILE A 50 10.98 -10.68 16.30
CA ILE A 50 11.26 -9.63 15.31
C ILE A 50 11.55 -8.25 15.90
N SER A 51 11.35 -8.04 17.21
CA SER A 51 11.73 -6.79 17.88
C SER A 51 13.24 -6.52 17.79
N GLN A 52 14.02 -7.57 17.54
CA GLN A 52 15.47 -7.49 17.38
C GLN A 52 15.90 -7.00 15.98
N VAL A 53 15.02 -7.08 14.97
CA VAL A 53 15.30 -6.61 13.59
C VAL A 53 14.58 -5.32 13.23
N ILE A 54 13.53 -4.96 13.98
CA ILE A 54 12.82 -3.69 13.85
C ILE A 54 13.09 -2.84 15.08
N LEU A 55 13.91 -1.81 14.91
CA LEU A 55 14.10 -0.83 15.96
C LEU A 55 12.94 0.16 15.97
N THR A 56 12.19 0.17 17.07
CA THR A 56 11.07 1.07 17.32
C THR A 56 11.44 2.25 18.23
N ARG A 57 12.74 2.47 18.46
CA ARG A 57 13.27 3.56 19.28
C ARG A 57 13.99 4.59 18.42
N VAL A 58 13.94 5.84 18.85
CA VAL A 58 14.71 6.93 18.24
C VAL A 58 16.19 6.75 18.60
N PRO A 59 17.17 7.13 17.75
CA PRO A 59 18.59 6.87 18.02
C PRO A 59 19.13 7.48 19.31
N HIS A 60 18.50 8.56 19.81
CA HIS A 60 18.87 9.24 21.06
C HIS A 60 18.12 8.73 22.30
N ASP A 61 17.22 7.75 22.16
CA ASP A 61 16.46 7.21 23.29
C ASP A 61 17.25 6.12 24.03
N ILE A 62 17.45 6.33 25.33
CA ILE A 62 18.23 5.45 26.22
C ILE A 62 17.37 4.25 26.69
N ARG A 63 16.04 4.33 26.57
CA ARG A 63 15.13 3.28 27.02
C ARG A 63 15.34 1.98 26.24
N PRO A 64 15.16 0.81 26.90
CA PRO A 64 15.15 -0.46 26.20
C PRO A 64 14.02 -0.47 25.15
N GLY A 65 14.28 -1.10 24.00
CA GLY A 65 13.26 -1.28 22.98
C GLY A 65 12.11 -2.16 23.48
N TYR A 66 10.95 -2.05 22.83
CA TYR A 66 9.81 -2.90 23.16
C TYR A 66 10.11 -4.37 22.86
N THR A 67 9.72 -5.27 23.77
CA THR A 67 9.64 -6.70 23.43
C THR A 67 8.56 -6.92 22.37
N LEU A 68 8.59 -8.05 21.65
CA LEU A 68 7.56 -8.37 20.66
C LEU A 68 6.14 -8.35 21.24
N GLN A 69 5.96 -8.83 22.47
CA GLN A 69 4.67 -8.80 23.17
C GLN A 69 4.22 -7.37 23.49
N GLN A 70 5.14 -6.52 23.96
CA GLN A 70 4.85 -5.10 24.21
C GLN A 70 4.51 -4.37 22.90
N LEU A 71 5.26 -4.64 21.82
CA LEU A 71 5.01 -4.07 20.51
C LEU A 71 3.63 -4.47 19.97
N HIS A 72 3.27 -5.75 20.06
CA HIS A 72 1.94 -6.25 19.70
C HIS A 72 0.83 -5.60 20.53
N ARG A 73 1.01 -5.50 21.86
CA ARG A 73 0.02 -4.87 22.75
C ARG A 73 -0.19 -3.40 22.40
N THR A 74 0.89 -2.65 22.17
CA THR A 74 0.83 -1.23 21.79
C THR A 74 0.17 -1.06 20.43
N ALA A 75 0.56 -1.85 19.42
CA ALA A 75 -0.05 -1.82 18.09
C ALA A 75 -1.55 -2.15 18.14
N ARG A 76 -1.94 -3.19 18.88
CA ARG A 76 -3.35 -3.59 19.04
C ARG A 76 -4.17 -2.51 19.72
N ASN A 77 -3.64 -1.91 20.80
CA ASN A 77 -4.33 -0.84 21.53
C ASN A 77 -4.54 0.39 20.65
N PHE A 78 -3.52 0.76 19.88
CA PHE A 78 -3.61 1.85 18.91
C PHE A 78 -4.65 1.54 17.82
N ALA A 79 -4.59 0.35 17.20
CA ALA A 79 -5.55 -0.07 16.18
C ALA A 79 -7.00 -0.06 16.71
N LEU A 80 -7.23 -0.59 17.91
CA LEU A 80 -8.54 -0.56 18.57
C LEU A 80 -9.02 0.87 18.83
N LYS A 81 -8.15 1.75 19.32
CA LYS A 81 -8.48 3.15 19.59
C LYS A 81 -8.89 3.87 18.31
N ILE A 82 -8.09 3.78 17.25
CA ILE A 82 -8.39 4.39 15.96
C ILE A 82 -9.68 3.81 15.37
N THR A 83 -9.86 2.49 15.44
CA THR A 83 -11.09 1.83 14.95
C THR A 83 -12.34 2.36 15.66
N LYS A 84 -12.30 2.51 16.99
CA LYS A 84 -13.43 3.05 17.78
C LYS A 84 -13.78 4.49 17.43
N ILE A 85 -12.80 5.30 17.04
CA ILE A 85 -13.00 6.71 16.65
C ILE A 85 -13.48 6.82 15.20
N ILE A 86 -12.83 6.09 14.29
CA ILE A 86 -12.97 6.29 12.85
C ILE A 86 -14.13 5.49 12.25
N ILE A 87 -14.39 4.26 12.69
CA ILE A 87 -15.44 3.43 12.06
C ILE A 87 -16.84 4.04 12.20
N PRO A 88 -17.29 4.53 13.39
CA PRO A 88 -18.57 5.22 13.47
C PRO A 88 -18.63 6.46 12.58
N PHE A 89 -17.54 7.23 12.51
CA PHE A 89 -17.44 8.42 11.67
C PHE A 89 -17.46 8.08 10.17
N HIS A 90 -16.82 6.97 9.78
CA HIS A 90 -16.86 6.44 8.42
C HIS A 90 -18.29 6.12 8.01
N PHE A 91 -19.03 5.32 8.80
CA PHE A 91 -20.43 5.00 8.49
C PHE A 91 -21.31 6.25 8.42
N ALA A 92 -21.17 7.18 9.36
CA ALA A 92 -21.89 8.45 9.31
C ALA A 92 -21.59 9.23 8.01
N THR A 93 -20.34 9.22 7.56
CA THR A 93 -19.93 9.92 6.34
C THR A 93 -20.46 9.24 5.08
N VAL A 94 -20.45 7.90 5.02
CA VAL A 94 -21.04 7.14 3.90
C VAL A 94 -22.54 7.41 3.81
N LEU A 95 -23.27 7.42 4.93
CA LEU A 95 -24.68 7.76 4.95
C LEU A 95 -24.95 9.19 4.46
N LEU A 96 -24.07 10.15 4.79
CA LEU A 96 -24.18 11.52 4.29
C LEU A 96 -23.87 11.63 2.79
N PHE A 97 -22.96 10.82 2.25
CA PHE A 97 -22.73 10.72 0.80
C PHE A 97 -23.97 10.18 0.09
N GLU A 98 -24.60 9.15 0.63
CA GLU A 98 -25.83 8.59 0.05
C GLU A 98 -26.98 9.59 0.10
N TYR A 99 -27.16 10.25 1.25
CA TYR A 99 -28.17 11.29 1.40
C TYR A 99 -27.98 12.41 0.37
N LYS A 100 -26.73 12.88 0.19
CA LYS A 100 -26.37 13.84 -0.84
C LYS A 100 -26.84 13.41 -2.23
N ASN A 101 -26.54 12.16 -2.62
CA ASN A 101 -26.78 11.67 -3.97
C ASN A 101 -28.28 11.59 -4.29
N VAL A 102 -29.14 11.50 -3.27
CA VAL A 102 -30.59 11.38 -3.41
C VAL A 102 -31.30 12.75 -3.34
N THR A 103 -30.78 13.73 -2.60
CA THR A 103 -31.45 15.04 -2.44
C THR A 103 -30.97 16.07 -3.45
N GLU A 104 -31.83 16.43 -4.41
CA GLU A 104 -31.73 17.69 -5.16
C GLU A 104 -32.48 18.79 -4.39
N GLY A 105 -31.79 19.85 -3.93
CA GLY A 105 -32.47 20.95 -3.20
C GLY A 105 -31.55 21.91 -2.42
N PRO A 106 -32.11 22.89 -1.69
CA PRO A 106 -31.38 23.96 -0.99
C PRO A 106 -30.48 23.48 0.16
N PHE A 107 -30.69 22.25 0.66
CA PHE A 107 -29.76 21.58 1.57
C PHE A 107 -28.45 21.14 0.89
N GLY A 108 -28.33 21.25 -0.44
CA GLY A 108 -27.13 20.95 -1.21
C GLY A 108 -25.89 21.76 -0.80
N ASN A 109 -26.06 22.91 -0.13
CA ASN A 109 -24.94 23.68 0.40
C ASN A 109 -24.37 23.08 1.71
N ILE A 110 -25.21 22.55 2.59
CA ILE A 110 -24.78 21.82 3.81
C ILE A 110 -24.01 20.54 3.43
N VAL A 111 -24.31 20.01 2.25
CA VAL A 111 -23.71 18.82 1.67
C VAL A 111 -22.27 19.02 1.16
N TYR A 112 -21.78 20.26 0.98
CA TYR A 112 -20.35 20.46 0.69
C TYR A 112 -19.45 20.07 1.88
N ILE A 113 -19.97 20.09 3.11
CA ILE A 113 -19.25 19.64 4.31
C ILE A 113 -18.83 18.17 4.17
N VAL A 114 -19.60 17.36 3.44
CA VAL A 114 -19.30 15.93 3.23
C VAL A 114 -17.95 15.72 2.54
N TYR A 115 -17.51 16.65 1.68
CA TYR A 115 -16.18 16.59 1.06
C TYR A 115 -15.03 16.80 2.05
N PHE A 116 -15.26 17.52 3.15
CA PHE A 116 -14.26 17.74 4.19
C PHE A 116 -14.17 16.58 5.20
N LEU A 117 -15.20 15.74 5.32
CA LEU A 117 -15.23 14.66 6.33
C LEU A 117 -14.09 13.63 6.16
N PRO A 118 -13.77 13.13 4.95
CA PRO A 118 -12.61 12.25 4.76
C PRO A 118 -11.28 12.94 5.10
N LEU A 119 -11.13 14.24 4.82
CA LEU A 119 -9.95 15.03 5.19
C LEU A 119 -9.79 15.12 6.71
N ILE A 120 -10.88 15.41 7.41
CA ILE A 120 -10.89 15.46 8.88
C ILE A 120 -10.53 14.09 9.46
N GLN A 121 -11.11 13.00 8.96
CA GLN A 121 -10.79 11.64 9.40
C GLN A 121 -9.31 11.31 9.20
N SER A 122 -8.77 11.62 8.01
CA SER A 122 -7.35 11.45 7.71
C SER A 122 -6.47 12.25 8.68
N ALA A 123 -6.79 13.53 8.90
CA ALA A 123 -6.06 14.40 9.82
C ALA A 123 -6.07 13.85 11.26
N VAL A 124 -7.22 13.37 11.74
CA VAL A 124 -7.36 12.75 13.07
C VAL A 124 -6.48 11.50 13.19
N ILE A 125 -6.50 10.61 12.19
CA ILE A 125 -5.67 9.40 12.17
C ILE A 125 -4.18 9.76 12.25
N PHE A 126 -3.71 10.62 11.35
CA PHE A 126 -2.29 10.99 11.29
C PHE A 126 -1.85 11.80 12.51
N TRP A 127 -2.72 12.62 13.09
CA TRP A 127 -2.44 13.32 14.34
C TRP A 127 -2.17 12.34 15.49
N PHE A 128 -3.06 11.35 15.71
CA PHE A 128 -2.83 10.31 16.71
C PHE A 128 -1.58 9.47 16.40
N LEU A 129 -1.38 9.09 15.14
CA LEU A 129 -0.23 8.29 14.71
C LEU A 129 1.09 9.01 15.04
N LEU A 130 1.22 10.27 14.64
CA LEU A 130 2.44 11.06 14.87
C LEU A 130 2.61 11.46 16.34
N LYS A 131 1.52 11.62 17.09
CA LYS A 131 1.56 11.93 18.52
C LYS A 131 2.04 10.75 19.36
N GLU A 132 1.52 9.55 19.08
CA GLU A 132 1.74 8.37 19.92
C GLU A 132 2.93 7.50 19.45
N CYS A 133 3.23 7.50 18.15
CA CYS A 133 4.33 6.72 17.59
C CYS A 133 5.54 7.62 17.27
N GLN A 134 6.43 7.81 18.25
CA GLN A 134 7.61 8.67 18.10
C GLN A 134 8.54 8.22 16.96
N ILE A 135 8.70 6.92 16.76
CA ILE A 135 9.53 6.41 15.66
C ILE A 135 8.95 6.74 14.29
N ILE A 136 7.62 6.66 14.12
CA ILE A 136 6.96 7.04 12.87
C ILE A 136 7.13 8.53 12.63
N LYS A 137 6.89 9.37 13.66
CA LYS A 137 7.13 10.82 13.59
C LYS A 137 8.59 11.15 13.23
N TYR A 138 9.53 10.40 13.79
CA TYR A 138 10.96 10.57 13.50
C TYR A 138 11.27 10.27 12.03
N CYS A 139 10.81 9.11 11.54
CA CYS A 139 11.06 8.65 10.18
C CYS A 139 10.33 9.50 9.13
N THR A 140 9.09 9.95 9.38
CA THR A 140 8.34 10.77 8.42
C THR A 140 9.00 12.13 8.17
N ARG A 141 9.53 12.78 9.21
CA ARG A 141 10.31 14.03 9.10
C ARG A 141 11.59 13.87 8.28
N ARG A 142 12.12 12.66 8.19
CA ARG A 142 13.37 12.31 7.49
C ARG A 142 13.13 11.41 6.29
N CYS A 143 11.90 11.30 5.79
CA CYS A 143 11.54 10.31 4.78
C CYS A 143 12.37 10.47 3.49
N LEU A 144 12.64 11.71 3.08
CA LEU A 144 13.54 12.05 1.96
C LEU A 144 15.04 12.05 2.34
N LEU A 145 15.34 12.15 3.64
CA LEU A 145 16.67 12.33 4.19
C LEU A 145 17.05 11.14 5.08
N ILE A 146 16.98 9.91 4.54
CA ILE A 146 17.36 8.70 5.29
C ILE A 146 18.74 8.87 5.92
N GLU A 147 18.84 8.46 7.18
CA GLU A 147 20.10 8.29 7.90
C GLU A 147 20.79 7.02 7.39
N SER A 148 21.80 7.22 6.55
CA SER A 148 22.64 6.14 6.03
C SER A 148 23.63 5.61 7.06
N SER A 149 23.90 6.37 8.12
CA SER A 149 24.75 5.98 9.25
C SER A 149 24.27 6.65 10.55
N PRO A 150 24.06 5.90 11.65
CA PRO A 150 24.07 4.44 11.72
C PRO A 150 22.85 3.82 11.01
N ARG A 151 23.03 2.68 10.34
CA ARG A 151 21.98 1.95 9.57
C ARG A 151 20.91 1.27 10.45
N CYS A 152 20.85 1.60 11.74
CA CYS A 152 20.08 0.88 12.73
C CYS A 152 18.56 0.93 12.47
N LEU A 153 18.06 2.03 11.88
CA LEU A 153 16.65 2.23 11.55
C LEU A 153 16.27 1.83 10.12
N ARG A 154 17.20 1.29 9.33
CA ARG A 154 16.96 1.05 7.90
C ARG A 154 15.72 0.21 7.64
N ASN A 155 15.54 -0.89 8.37
CA ASN A 155 14.37 -1.76 8.18
C ASN A 155 13.07 -0.99 8.47
N THR A 156 13.06 -0.17 9.52
CA THR A 156 11.91 0.71 9.84
C THR A 156 11.62 1.71 8.72
N TYR A 157 12.64 2.34 8.14
CA TYR A 157 12.46 3.23 7.00
C TYR A 157 11.90 2.51 5.78
N ILE A 158 12.47 1.35 5.42
CA ILE A 158 12.04 0.54 4.27
C ILE A 158 10.58 0.10 4.45
N LEU A 159 10.19 -0.39 5.63
CA LEU A 159 8.81 -0.78 5.90
C LEU A 159 7.84 0.39 5.69
N LEU A 160 8.19 1.59 6.19
CA LEU A 160 7.35 2.78 6.03
C LEU A 160 7.26 3.24 4.57
N SER A 161 8.40 3.35 3.89
CA SER A 161 8.43 3.88 2.52
C SER A 161 7.86 2.88 1.49
N ASP A 162 8.08 1.57 1.65
CA ASP A 162 7.44 0.57 0.80
C ASP A 162 5.94 0.43 1.09
N THR A 163 5.51 0.59 2.35
CA THR A 163 4.07 0.71 2.64
C THR A 163 3.48 1.91 1.91
N LEU A 164 4.15 3.07 1.92
CA LEU A 164 3.71 4.25 1.19
C LEU A 164 3.57 3.99 -0.32
N THR A 165 4.43 3.18 -0.93
CA THR A 165 4.27 2.80 -2.36
C THR A 165 2.98 2.04 -2.63
N SER A 166 2.56 1.16 -1.73
CA SER A 166 1.29 0.43 -1.85
C SER A 166 0.06 1.32 -1.64
N PHE A 167 0.23 2.48 -0.98
CA PHE A 167 -0.81 3.49 -0.80
C PHE A 167 -0.90 4.51 -1.95
N ALA A 168 -0.08 4.42 -3.00
CA ALA A 168 -0.06 5.39 -4.10
C ALA A 168 -1.44 5.57 -4.76
N LYS A 169 -2.12 4.48 -5.15
CA LYS A 169 -3.47 4.54 -5.75
C LYS A 169 -4.52 5.10 -4.78
N PRO A 170 -4.64 4.61 -3.53
CA PRO A 170 -5.53 5.22 -2.54
C PRO A 170 -5.29 6.72 -2.33
N LEU A 171 -4.03 7.17 -2.36
CA LEU A 171 -3.68 8.58 -2.21
C LEU A 171 -4.09 9.40 -3.44
N ILE A 172 -3.91 8.87 -4.66
CA ILE A 172 -4.40 9.50 -5.90
C ILE A 172 -5.90 9.74 -5.81
N ASP A 173 -6.68 8.70 -5.51
CA ASP A 173 -8.14 8.79 -5.41
C ASP A 173 -8.57 9.79 -4.33
N PHE A 174 -7.90 9.77 -3.18
CA PHE A 174 -8.14 10.70 -2.08
C PHE A 174 -7.82 12.15 -2.48
N THR A 175 -6.74 12.38 -3.23
CA THR A 175 -6.35 13.70 -3.72
C THR A 175 -7.29 14.21 -4.80
N LEU A 176 -7.66 13.38 -5.78
CA LEU A 176 -8.63 13.73 -6.82
C LEU A 176 -10.00 14.04 -6.22
N PHE A 177 -10.40 13.33 -5.17
CA PHE A 177 -11.61 13.68 -4.44
C PHE A 177 -11.46 15.02 -3.70
N SER A 178 -10.33 15.25 -3.05
CA SER A 178 -10.09 16.48 -2.28
C SER A 178 -10.03 17.72 -3.18
N SER A 179 -9.64 17.59 -4.46
CA SER A 179 -9.65 18.72 -5.40
C SER A 179 -11.08 19.19 -5.75
N LEU A 180 -12.10 18.33 -5.61
CA LEU A 180 -13.51 18.71 -5.78
C LEU A 180 -13.95 19.82 -4.82
N ILE A 181 -13.27 19.97 -3.68
CA ILE A 181 -13.51 21.08 -2.72
C ILE A 181 -13.22 22.43 -3.38
N PHE A 182 -12.21 22.50 -4.24
CA PHE A 182 -11.71 23.73 -4.83
C PHE A 182 -12.34 24.04 -6.20
N LYS A 183 -13.33 23.24 -6.65
CA LYS A 183 -14.07 23.35 -7.94
C LYS A 183 -13.24 23.27 -9.22
N GLU A 184 -11.93 23.48 -9.16
CA GLU A 184 -11.02 23.27 -10.27
C GLU A 184 -10.19 21.99 -10.07
N PRO A 185 -10.30 20.99 -10.97
CA PRO A 185 -9.46 19.82 -10.90
C PRO A 185 -8.02 20.25 -11.19
N SER A 186 -7.11 20.01 -10.26
CA SER A 186 -5.68 20.18 -10.50
C SER A 186 -5.21 19.13 -11.50
N THR A 187 -5.24 19.49 -12.79
CA THR A 187 -4.81 18.62 -13.89
C THR A 187 -3.38 18.18 -13.61
N HIS A 188 -3.18 16.87 -13.45
CA HIS A 188 -1.89 16.19 -13.21
C HIS A 188 -1.33 16.21 -11.78
N PHE A 189 -1.96 16.85 -10.79
CA PHE A 189 -1.45 16.80 -9.41
C PHE A 189 -1.51 15.37 -8.83
N ASP A 190 -2.46 14.57 -9.28
CA ASP A 190 -2.54 13.14 -8.98
C ASP A 190 -1.30 12.35 -9.42
N LEU A 191 -0.68 12.72 -10.55
CA LEU A 191 0.55 12.09 -11.03
C LEU A 191 1.74 12.44 -10.15
N PHE A 192 1.77 13.66 -9.59
CA PHE A 192 2.76 14.03 -8.59
C PHE A 192 2.59 13.21 -7.30
N VAL A 193 1.34 13.03 -6.85
CA VAL A 193 1.03 12.16 -5.70
C VAL A 193 1.42 10.71 -5.96
N ALA A 194 1.21 10.20 -7.17
CA ALA A 194 1.65 8.87 -7.59
C ALA A 194 3.18 8.72 -7.60
N LEU A 195 3.88 9.78 -8.02
CA LEU A 195 5.33 9.82 -8.15
C LEU A 195 6.04 9.95 -6.79
N PHE A 196 5.42 10.60 -5.81
CA PHE A 196 6.05 10.90 -4.52
C PHE A 196 6.60 9.67 -3.79
N PRO A 197 5.84 8.56 -3.59
CA PRO A 197 6.38 7.35 -2.96
C PRO A 197 7.55 6.72 -3.72
N VAL A 198 7.51 6.78 -5.06
CA VAL A 198 8.57 6.27 -5.93
C VAL A 198 9.86 7.07 -5.74
N LEU A 199 9.75 8.41 -5.74
CA LEU A 199 10.89 9.30 -5.52
C LEU A 199 11.51 9.12 -4.13
N VAL A 200 10.67 8.96 -3.10
CA VAL A 200 11.16 8.63 -1.75
C VAL A 200 12.07 7.41 -1.82
N ARG A 201 11.62 6.28 -2.38
CA ARG A 201 12.43 5.06 -2.44
C ARG A 201 13.67 5.20 -3.31
N LEU A 202 13.54 5.85 -4.47
CA LEU A 202 14.66 6.13 -5.36
C LEU A 202 15.78 6.92 -4.65
N LEU A 203 15.43 8.05 -4.02
CA LEU A 203 16.39 8.91 -3.32
C LEU A 203 17.02 8.20 -2.12
N GLN A 204 16.23 7.41 -1.38
CA GLN A 204 16.71 6.57 -0.29
C GLN A 204 17.79 5.60 -0.77
N CYS A 205 17.53 4.86 -1.85
CA CYS A 205 18.48 3.92 -2.43
C CYS A 205 19.76 4.60 -2.94
N LEU A 206 19.63 5.72 -3.67
CA LEU A 206 20.77 6.48 -4.17
C LEU A 206 21.63 7.06 -3.04
N ARG A 207 21.00 7.53 -1.96
CA ARG A 207 21.74 8.05 -0.79
C ARG A 207 22.48 6.96 -0.05
N GLU A 208 21.84 5.81 0.20
CA GLU A 208 22.53 4.67 0.80
C GLU A 208 23.71 4.21 -0.07
N TYR A 209 23.54 4.19 -1.40
CA TYR A 209 24.62 3.83 -2.32
C TYR A 209 25.83 4.75 -2.20
N ARG A 210 25.63 6.08 -2.14
CA ARG A 210 26.74 7.04 -2.00
C ARG A 210 27.59 6.80 -0.75
N VAL A 211 27.02 6.20 0.30
CA VAL A 211 27.71 5.97 1.57
C VAL A 211 28.32 4.58 1.64
N LEU A 212 27.65 3.56 1.08
CA LEU A 212 28.06 2.16 1.19
C LEU A 212 28.80 1.63 -0.04
N SER A 213 28.68 2.30 -1.19
CA SER A 213 29.17 1.85 -2.50
C SER A 213 28.67 0.45 -2.90
N ASP A 214 27.56 0.00 -2.33
CA ASP A 214 26.94 -1.30 -2.60
C ASP A 214 26.04 -1.21 -3.84
N THR A 215 26.48 -1.82 -4.94
CA THR A 215 25.78 -1.76 -6.24
C THR A 215 24.38 -2.36 -6.20
N THR A 216 24.05 -3.23 -5.23
CA THR A 216 22.68 -3.73 -5.05
C THR A 216 21.70 -2.58 -4.81
N LEU A 217 22.14 -1.48 -4.18
CA LEU A 217 21.32 -0.30 -3.94
C LEU A 217 21.02 0.47 -5.23
N LEU A 218 21.93 0.47 -6.21
CA LEU A 218 21.67 1.04 -7.53
C LEU A 218 20.65 0.21 -8.31
N PHE A 219 20.73 -1.12 -8.23
CA PHE A 219 19.71 -1.98 -8.82
C PHE A 219 18.34 -1.73 -8.17
N ASN A 220 18.29 -1.54 -6.85
CA ASN A 220 17.05 -1.17 -6.16
C ASN A 220 16.53 0.21 -6.61
N ALA A 221 17.42 1.19 -6.76
CA ALA A 221 17.06 2.50 -7.33
C ALA A 221 16.45 2.36 -8.72
N LEU A 222 17.09 1.58 -9.61
CA LEU A 222 16.59 1.29 -10.95
C LEU A 222 15.20 0.64 -10.93
N LYS A 223 14.95 -0.29 -10.00
CA LYS A 223 13.63 -0.92 -9.81
C LYS A 223 12.54 0.13 -9.59
N TYR A 224 12.76 1.09 -8.71
CA TYR A 224 11.77 2.16 -8.48
C TYR A 224 11.68 3.12 -9.67
N SER A 225 12.80 3.43 -10.33
CA SER A 225 12.83 4.26 -11.55
C SER A 225 11.98 3.71 -12.69
N CYS A 226 11.75 2.39 -12.77
CA CYS A 226 10.86 1.78 -13.77
C CYS A 226 9.40 2.32 -13.71
N ASN A 227 8.98 2.96 -12.61
CA ASN A 227 7.67 3.61 -12.54
C ASN A 227 7.61 4.95 -13.29
N ILE A 228 8.75 5.65 -13.44
CA ILE A 228 8.81 6.97 -14.09
C ILE A 228 8.30 6.92 -15.54
N PRO A 229 8.75 6.01 -16.43
CA PRO A 229 8.23 5.95 -17.79
C PRO A 229 6.75 5.58 -17.85
N ILE A 230 6.23 4.80 -16.89
CA ILE A 230 4.79 4.47 -16.80
C ILE A 230 3.98 5.73 -16.53
N LEU A 231 4.42 6.53 -15.55
CA LEU A 231 3.77 7.80 -15.20
C LEU A 231 3.92 8.84 -16.32
N PHE A 232 5.06 8.87 -17.00
CA PHE A 232 5.26 9.73 -18.17
C PHE A 232 4.30 9.38 -19.31
N CYS A 233 4.13 8.09 -19.62
CA CYS A 233 3.14 7.65 -20.61
C CYS A 233 1.71 8.03 -20.17
N THR A 234 1.40 7.90 -18.89
CA THR A 234 0.08 8.33 -18.36
C THR A 234 -0.11 9.83 -18.53
N TRP A 235 0.91 10.64 -18.23
CA TRP A 235 0.86 12.08 -18.40
C TRP A 235 0.65 12.48 -19.86
N GLN A 236 1.48 11.98 -20.76
CA GLN A 236 1.41 12.26 -22.20
C GLN A 236 0.07 11.81 -22.80
N SER A 237 -0.51 10.68 -22.35
CA SER A 237 -1.81 10.20 -22.85
C SER A 237 -2.96 11.18 -22.57
N ARG A 238 -2.82 12.03 -21.55
CA ARG A 238 -3.81 13.06 -21.21
C ARG A 238 -3.67 14.33 -22.06
N LEU A 239 -2.52 14.52 -22.72
CA LEU A 239 -2.25 15.70 -23.56
C LEU A 239 -2.65 15.46 -25.02
N TYR A 240 -2.55 14.22 -25.49
CA TYR A 240 -2.97 13.89 -26.85
C TYR A 240 -4.49 13.95 -26.99
N GLU A 241 -4.97 14.42 -28.14
CA GLU A 241 -6.39 14.41 -28.51
C GLU A 241 -6.72 13.16 -29.32
N GLU A 242 -5.86 12.83 -30.29
CA GLU A 242 -6.03 11.73 -31.25
C GLU A 242 -5.99 10.33 -30.61
N PRO A 243 -6.97 9.44 -30.92
CA PRO A 243 -7.03 8.09 -30.36
C PRO A 243 -5.82 7.21 -30.70
N ILE A 244 -5.27 7.33 -31.92
CA ILE A 244 -4.17 6.50 -32.42
C ILE A 244 -2.89 6.73 -31.58
N ASP A 245 -2.61 7.98 -31.23
CA ASP A 245 -1.43 8.31 -30.44
C ASP A 245 -1.56 7.87 -28.98
N LYS A 246 -2.78 7.94 -28.42
CA LYS A 246 -3.09 7.36 -27.11
C LYS A 246 -2.86 5.86 -27.07
N GLU A 247 -3.33 5.13 -28.08
CA GLU A 247 -3.19 3.67 -28.13
C GLU A 247 -1.72 3.24 -28.20
N ARG A 248 -0.91 3.89 -29.05
CA ARG A 248 0.53 3.67 -29.15
C ARG A 248 1.21 3.87 -27.80
N LEU A 249 0.86 4.95 -27.11
CA LEU A 249 1.43 5.26 -25.80
C LEU A 249 1.00 4.27 -24.72
N HIS A 250 -0.26 3.83 -24.71
CA HIS A 250 -0.72 2.76 -23.83
C HIS A 250 -0.05 1.42 -24.12
N HIS A 251 0.28 1.12 -25.39
CA HIS A 251 1.08 -0.06 -25.74
C HIS A 251 2.49 0.03 -25.13
N VAL A 252 3.18 1.16 -25.30
CA VAL A 252 4.50 1.39 -24.67
C VAL A 252 4.41 1.33 -23.14
N GLN A 253 3.38 1.94 -22.55
CA GLN A 253 3.13 1.93 -21.11
C GLN A 253 3.01 0.50 -20.56
N ARG A 254 2.28 -0.39 -21.26
CA ARG A 254 2.11 -1.80 -20.88
C ARG A 254 3.44 -2.56 -20.84
N TRP A 255 4.36 -2.30 -21.77
CA TRP A 255 5.70 -2.88 -21.72
C TRP A 255 6.49 -2.43 -20.50
N PHE A 256 6.43 -1.15 -20.14
CA PHE A 256 7.06 -0.67 -18.91
C PHE A 256 6.40 -1.23 -17.64
N MET A 257 5.07 -1.40 -17.62
CA MET A 257 4.35 -2.06 -16.53
C MET A 257 4.76 -3.53 -16.39
N LEU A 258 4.95 -4.24 -17.51
CA LEU A 258 5.45 -5.61 -17.52
C LEU A 258 6.88 -5.68 -16.96
N LEU A 259 7.78 -4.82 -17.44
CA LEU A 259 9.14 -4.72 -16.92
C LEU A 259 9.15 -4.44 -15.42
N ASN A 260 8.36 -3.46 -14.96
CA ASN A 260 8.27 -3.12 -13.54
C ASN A 260 7.73 -4.30 -12.70
N SER A 261 6.71 -5.01 -13.20
CA SER A 261 6.10 -6.16 -12.52
C SER A 261 7.10 -7.32 -12.41
N CYS A 262 7.76 -7.69 -13.51
CA CYS A 262 8.77 -8.74 -13.53
C CYS A 262 9.96 -8.41 -12.62
N TYR A 263 10.49 -7.18 -12.72
CA TYR A 263 11.64 -6.77 -11.93
C TYR A 263 11.30 -6.73 -10.43
N SER A 264 10.13 -6.19 -10.08
CA SER A 264 9.74 -6.11 -8.67
C SER A 264 9.41 -7.48 -8.07
N LEU A 265 8.83 -8.41 -8.83
CA LEU A 265 8.65 -9.80 -8.38
C LEU A 265 9.99 -10.49 -8.13
N PHE A 266 10.92 -10.38 -9.08
CA PHE A 266 12.27 -10.90 -8.91
C PHE A 266 12.92 -10.33 -7.65
N TRP A 267 12.82 -9.01 -7.46
CA TRP A 267 13.38 -8.33 -6.31
C TRP A 267 12.78 -8.84 -4.99
N ASP A 268 11.46 -8.97 -4.92
CA ASP A 268 10.78 -9.40 -3.71
C ASP A 268 11.22 -10.82 -3.31
N VAL A 269 11.22 -11.76 -4.26
CA VAL A 269 11.62 -13.16 -4.01
C VAL A 269 13.12 -13.28 -3.71
N ARG A 270 13.97 -12.73 -4.56
CA ARG A 270 15.42 -12.98 -4.52
C ARG A 270 16.14 -12.12 -3.50
N MET A 271 15.77 -10.85 -3.39
CA MET A 271 16.49 -9.85 -2.61
C MET A 271 15.82 -9.62 -1.26
N ASP A 272 14.51 -9.36 -1.25
CA ASP A 272 13.83 -8.99 0.00
C ASP A 272 13.50 -10.20 0.88
N TRP A 273 13.12 -11.33 0.29
CA TRP A 273 12.86 -12.58 1.03
C TRP A 273 14.10 -13.45 1.17
N SER A 274 15.21 -13.04 0.55
CA SER A 274 16.52 -13.71 0.59
C SER A 274 16.42 -15.20 0.22
N LEU A 275 15.75 -15.49 -0.90
CA LEU A 275 15.58 -16.84 -1.41
C LEU A 275 16.58 -17.12 -2.53
N ASP A 276 17.39 -18.17 -2.39
CA ASP A 276 18.40 -18.56 -3.39
C ASP A 276 17.74 -19.15 -4.65
N SER A 277 16.71 -19.98 -4.47
CA SER A 277 15.95 -20.62 -5.54
C SER A 277 14.59 -21.10 -5.05
N LEU A 278 13.69 -21.45 -5.97
CA LEU A 278 12.35 -21.99 -5.62
C LEU A 278 12.44 -23.35 -4.93
N THR A 279 13.41 -24.19 -5.31
CA THR A 279 13.59 -25.55 -4.79
C THR A 279 14.46 -25.57 -3.52
N SER A 280 15.55 -24.79 -3.54
CA SER A 280 16.44 -24.56 -2.41
C SER A 280 16.28 -23.13 -1.93
N LEU A 281 15.26 -22.90 -1.09
CA LEU A 281 14.92 -21.58 -0.55
C LEU A 281 16.12 -20.89 0.10
N ARG A 282 16.84 -21.55 1.01
CA ARG A 282 18.06 -21.02 1.65
C ARG A 282 19.09 -22.13 1.72
N SER A 283 19.98 -22.20 0.73
CA SER A 283 20.92 -23.32 0.54
C SER A 283 22.06 -23.31 1.56
N ARG A 284 22.39 -22.12 2.10
CA ARG A 284 23.58 -21.91 2.94
C ARG A 284 23.50 -22.46 4.37
N SER A 285 22.37 -23.03 4.81
CA SER A 285 22.33 -23.81 6.06
C SER A 285 21.18 -24.82 6.08
N LYS A 286 21.50 -26.10 6.29
CA LYS A 286 20.58 -27.25 6.23
C LYS A 286 19.43 -27.21 7.26
N SER A 287 19.43 -26.27 8.22
CA SER A 287 18.45 -26.16 9.31
C SER A 287 17.68 -24.83 9.34
N ALA A 288 17.90 -23.92 8.39
CA ALA A 288 17.70 -22.49 8.66
C ALA A 288 16.57 -21.81 7.87
N VAL A 289 15.56 -22.57 7.43
CA VAL A 289 14.29 -21.96 7.02
C VAL A 289 13.44 -21.76 8.28
N THR A 290 13.21 -20.51 8.64
CA THR A 290 12.45 -20.08 9.82
C THR A 290 10.95 -20.36 9.69
N LEU A 291 10.38 -20.14 8.50
CA LEU A 291 8.99 -20.49 8.19
C LEU A 291 8.89 -21.78 7.36
N LYS A 292 7.71 -22.40 7.33
CA LYS A 292 7.49 -23.61 6.52
C LYS A 292 7.61 -23.30 5.02
N LYS A 293 8.27 -24.17 4.24
CA LYS A 293 8.46 -24.00 2.78
C LYS A 293 7.16 -23.68 2.02
N LYS A 294 6.04 -24.31 2.41
CA LYS A 294 4.71 -24.10 1.80
C LYS A 294 4.29 -22.63 1.86
N PHE A 295 4.59 -21.92 2.95
CA PHE A 295 4.23 -20.51 3.08
C PHE A 295 4.97 -19.62 2.08
N TYR A 296 6.26 -19.87 1.83
CA TYR A 296 7.00 -19.13 0.80
C TYR A 296 6.40 -19.36 -0.59
N HIS A 297 6.09 -20.61 -0.95
CA HIS A 297 5.51 -20.91 -2.26
C HIS A 297 4.14 -20.24 -2.44
N SER A 298 3.27 -20.31 -1.42
CA SER A 298 1.98 -19.61 -1.43
C SER A 298 2.15 -18.10 -1.57
N ALA A 299 3.12 -17.50 -0.85
CA ALA A 299 3.38 -16.07 -0.93
C ALA A 299 3.91 -15.63 -2.31
N ILE A 300 4.80 -16.43 -2.93
CA ILE A 300 5.29 -16.18 -4.29
C ILE A 300 4.12 -16.21 -5.29
N VAL A 301 3.23 -17.20 -5.19
CA VAL A 301 2.06 -17.31 -6.08
C VAL A 301 1.12 -16.13 -5.89
N VAL A 302 0.79 -15.77 -4.64
CA VAL A 302 -0.07 -14.62 -4.34
C VAL A 302 0.55 -13.32 -4.85
N ASP A 303 1.85 -13.12 -4.64
CA ASP A 303 2.55 -11.93 -5.12
C ASP A 303 2.56 -11.85 -6.64
N PHE A 304 2.81 -12.96 -7.34
CA PHE A 304 2.71 -13.04 -8.80
C PHE A 304 1.30 -12.70 -9.30
N VAL A 305 0.26 -13.35 -8.77
CA VAL A 305 -1.12 -13.12 -9.23
C VAL A 305 -1.53 -11.66 -9.04
N LEU A 306 -1.31 -11.10 -7.85
CA LEU A 306 -1.75 -9.74 -7.54
C LEU A 306 -0.91 -8.66 -8.25
N ARG A 307 0.39 -8.90 -8.45
CA ARG A 307 1.26 -7.95 -9.16
C ARG A 307 0.95 -7.87 -10.64
N PHE A 308 0.65 -9.00 -11.26
CA PHE A 308 0.27 -9.08 -12.67
C PHE A 308 -1.24 -8.90 -12.88
N TRP A 309 -1.97 -8.41 -11.88
CA TRP A 309 -3.42 -8.18 -11.99
C TRP A 309 -3.81 -7.29 -13.16
N TRP A 310 -3.03 -6.25 -13.45
CA TRP A 310 -3.28 -5.38 -14.59
C TRP A 310 -3.26 -6.15 -15.92
N LEU A 311 -2.41 -7.18 -16.03
CA LEU A 311 -2.30 -8.03 -17.21
C LEU A 311 -3.50 -8.98 -17.28
N TRP A 312 -3.93 -9.55 -16.16
CA TRP A 312 -5.13 -10.38 -16.10
C TRP A 312 -6.37 -9.61 -16.56
N VAL A 313 -6.56 -8.38 -16.05
CA VAL A 313 -7.65 -7.48 -16.48
C VAL A 313 -7.56 -7.21 -17.97
N TYR A 314 -6.37 -6.87 -18.48
CA TYR A 314 -6.18 -6.61 -19.89
C TYR A 314 -6.52 -7.83 -20.77
N LEU A 315 -6.07 -9.03 -20.39
CA LEU A 315 -6.34 -10.26 -21.14
C LEU A 315 -7.83 -10.61 -21.15
N ILE A 316 -8.51 -10.49 -20.00
CA ILE A 316 -9.95 -10.76 -19.87
C ILE A 316 -10.76 -9.76 -20.70
N GLN A 317 -10.44 -8.46 -20.63
CA GLN A 317 -11.16 -7.43 -21.39
C GLN A 317 -11.06 -7.63 -22.91
N ASN A 318 -9.94 -8.14 -23.43
CA ASN A 318 -9.83 -8.45 -24.86
C ASN A 318 -10.56 -9.73 -25.25
N LEU A 319 -10.81 -10.63 -24.30
CA LEU A 319 -11.64 -11.82 -24.53
C LEU A 319 -13.14 -11.46 -24.48
N GLU A 320 -13.54 -10.58 -23.57
CA GLU A 320 -14.92 -10.11 -23.41
C GLU A 320 -15.33 -9.04 -24.44
N SER A 321 -14.38 -8.29 -25.02
CA SER A 321 -14.71 -7.45 -26.20
C SER A 321 -15.18 -8.30 -27.40
N VAL A 322 -14.93 -9.61 -27.38
CA VAL A 322 -15.46 -10.62 -28.31
C VAL A 322 -16.76 -11.27 -27.78
N ALA A 323 -17.06 -11.18 -26.49
CA ALA A 323 -18.23 -11.77 -25.83
C ALA A 323 -19.01 -10.73 -24.99
N THR A 324 -20.04 -10.14 -25.62
CA THR A 324 -21.06 -9.23 -25.06
C THR A 324 -21.06 -9.00 -23.53
N SER A 325 -20.80 -7.74 -23.16
CA SER A 325 -21.29 -7.00 -21.98
C SER A 325 -21.65 -7.85 -20.77
N SER A 326 -20.63 -8.28 -20.03
CA SER A 326 -20.78 -8.64 -18.63
C SER A 326 -20.30 -7.48 -17.78
N ASP A 327 -21.22 -6.78 -17.11
CA ASP A 327 -20.94 -5.87 -15.97
C ASP A 327 -20.42 -6.64 -14.73
N CYS A 328 -20.13 -7.93 -14.90
CA CYS A 328 -19.62 -8.81 -13.89
C CYS A 328 -18.14 -9.01 -14.15
N LEU A 329 -17.36 -9.07 -13.07
CA LEU A 329 -16.01 -9.61 -12.96
C LEU A 329 -14.88 -8.57 -12.91
N PHE A 330 -14.67 -8.09 -11.68
CA PHE A 330 -13.40 -7.66 -11.09
C PHE A 330 -13.19 -6.14 -10.86
N PHE A 331 -13.93 -5.68 -9.85
CA PHE A 331 -13.57 -4.66 -8.86
C PHE A 331 -12.24 -3.88 -9.02
N GLN A 332 -12.25 -2.82 -9.83
CA GLN A 332 -11.12 -1.86 -9.87
C GLN A 332 -10.85 -1.22 -8.49
N GLY A 333 -11.89 -1.07 -7.66
CA GLY A 333 -11.76 -0.53 -6.29
C GLY A 333 -11.22 -1.51 -5.25
N GLU A 334 -11.57 -2.81 -5.34
CA GLU A 334 -11.13 -3.81 -4.35
C GLU A 334 -9.65 -4.16 -4.46
N MET A 335 -9.04 -3.90 -5.62
CA MET A 335 -7.61 -4.10 -5.83
C MET A 335 -6.71 -3.34 -4.86
N GLN A 336 -7.20 -2.22 -4.32
CA GLN A 336 -6.45 -1.46 -3.32
C GLN A 336 -6.35 -2.23 -1.99
N TYR A 337 -7.38 -2.99 -1.61
CA TYR A 337 -7.36 -3.83 -0.41
C TYR A 337 -6.40 -5.00 -0.59
N LEU A 338 -6.47 -5.66 -1.75
CA LEU A 338 -5.57 -6.76 -2.09
C LEU A 338 -4.11 -6.32 -2.14
N GLU A 339 -3.82 -5.12 -2.65
CA GLU A 339 -2.46 -4.55 -2.65
C GLU A 339 -1.93 -4.29 -1.23
N VAL A 340 -2.76 -3.76 -0.32
CA VAL A 340 -2.37 -3.55 1.08
C VAL A 340 -2.16 -4.90 1.81
N ILE A 341 -2.99 -5.91 1.52
CA ILE A 341 -2.83 -7.27 2.05
C ILE A 341 -1.54 -7.91 1.50
N ARG A 342 -1.28 -7.80 0.19
CA ARG A 342 -0.05 -8.27 -0.46
C ARG A 342 1.18 -7.66 0.18
N ARG A 343 1.16 -6.35 0.48
CA ARG A 343 2.23 -5.68 1.22
C ARG A 343 2.39 -6.26 2.62
N GLY A 344 1.29 -6.55 3.33
CA GLY A 344 1.33 -7.24 4.62
C GLY A 344 2.05 -8.59 4.56
N ILE A 345 1.74 -9.40 3.52
CA ILE A 345 2.42 -10.67 3.25
C ILE A 345 3.91 -10.42 3.00
N TRP A 346 4.25 -9.46 2.14
CA TRP A 346 5.64 -9.09 1.87
C TRP A 346 6.41 -8.71 3.13
N ILE A 347 5.79 -7.97 4.07
CA ILE A 347 6.43 -7.59 5.35
C ILE A 347 6.77 -8.83 6.17
N ILE A 348 5.90 -9.85 6.22
CA ILE A 348 6.19 -11.10 6.95
C ILE A 348 7.46 -11.73 6.40
N PHE A 349 7.55 -11.97 5.10
CA PHE A 349 8.72 -12.64 4.51
C PHE A 349 9.98 -11.77 4.53
N LYS A 350 9.83 -10.44 4.45
CA LYS A 350 10.94 -9.50 4.63
C LYS A 350 11.53 -9.59 6.04
N LEU A 351 10.69 -9.51 7.07
CA LEU A 351 11.14 -9.56 8.46
C LEU A 351 11.73 -10.92 8.83
N ASP A 352 11.15 -11.98 8.29
CA ASP A 352 11.69 -13.33 8.39
C ASP A 352 13.09 -13.44 7.78
N ALA A 353 13.30 -12.87 6.58
CA ALA A 353 14.61 -12.85 5.93
C ALA A 353 15.64 -12.02 6.71
N GLU A 354 15.26 -10.85 7.22
CA GLU A 354 16.14 -10.01 8.05
C GLU A 354 16.50 -10.73 9.36
N TYR A 355 15.56 -11.45 9.97
CA TYR A 355 15.81 -12.27 11.16
C TYR A 355 16.79 -13.41 10.85
N TYR A 356 16.59 -14.11 9.73
CA TYR A 356 17.51 -15.13 9.25
C TYR A 356 18.93 -14.58 9.01
N ILE A 357 19.07 -13.45 8.32
CA ILE A 357 20.37 -12.81 8.07
C ILE A 357 21.05 -12.39 9.38
N LYS A 358 20.28 -11.98 10.40
CA LYS A 358 20.85 -11.57 11.68
C LYS A 358 21.35 -12.74 12.54
N PHE A 359 20.62 -13.86 12.56
CA PHE A 359 20.84 -14.94 13.53
C PHE A 359 21.30 -16.28 12.96
N ALA A 360 20.94 -16.59 11.72
CA ALA A 360 21.21 -17.89 11.11
C ALA A 360 22.36 -17.88 10.10
N SER A 361 22.87 -16.69 9.72
CA SER A 361 24.07 -16.53 8.90
C SER A 361 25.34 -16.22 9.71
N LYS A 362 25.27 -16.29 11.04
CA LYS A 362 26.42 -16.42 11.93
C LYS A 362 26.58 -17.88 12.28
#